data_AF-A0AAW2PMC4-F1
#
_entry.id   AF-A0AAW2PMC4-F1
#
_cell.length_a   1.000
_cell.length_b   1.000
_cell.length_c   1.000
_cell.angle_alpha   90.00
_cell.angle_beta   90.00
_cell.angle_gamma   90.00
#
_symmetry.space_group_name_H-M   'P 1'
#
loop_
_entity.id
_entity.type
_entity.pdbx_description
1 polymer ?
#
loop_
_entity_poly.entity_id
_entity_poly.type
_entity_poly.pdbx_seq_one_letter_code
_entity_poly.pdbx_strand_id
1 'polypeptide(L)'
;MTTDWLNDILGLGSLKWKVRIPDSRTSEVCISPGGRFPPFSNAGKPPKKASKGPRDLTLCRVFRKRTCCDVAQTHPAFVSIRRLASSGEASQDCLQLWELIECSICDPRVGVQRGPPRICATFCDRVYEACATAYFAMDAMTQVLAPCGLGDFVCGRASEWVSNGTELCHAAGFSVSSFDDTEESSCYGGKGSLDNIANSWKTSHSEISPGEQSTWFLEDFKQWIADMPFNERVSWAVGGMVLTAGLLFASKRQTHNQRQKQAAIQRTVRKLGTKINSAPPVSQGSRRGIGR
;
A
#
# COMPACT_ATOMS: atom_id res chain seq x y z
N MET A 1 70.32 -21.37 -47.67
CA MET A 1 69.04 -21.16 -48.37
C MET A 1 68.23 -20.22 -47.48
N THR A 2 68.32 -18.90 -47.66
CA THR A 2 67.65 -18.07 -48.70
C THR A 2 66.18 -17.80 -48.33
N THR A 3 65.74 -16.56 -48.10
CA THR A 3 66.44 -15.26 -47.98
C THR A 3 65.48 -14.24 -47.35
N ASP A 4 65.96 -13.07 -46.92
CA ASP A 4 65.14 -11.86 -46.71
C ASP A 4 64.54 -11.32 -48.03
N TRP A 5 64.01 -10.09 -48.03
CA TRP A 5 63.31 -9.36 -49.12
C TRP A 5 61.86 -9.85 -49.34
N LEU A 6 60.81 -9.13 -48.93
CA LEU A 6 60.54 -7.70 -49.16
C LEU A 6 59.57 -7.12 -48.11
N ASN A 7 59.94 -5.99 -47.49
CA ASN A 7 58.97 -5.02 -46.98
C ASN A 7 58.63 -4.00 -48.09
N ASP A 8 57.46 -3.37 -47.94
CA ASP A 8 57.01 -2.15 -48.63
C ASP A 8 56.99 -2.15 -50.17
N ILE A 9 55.76 -2.09 -50.72
CA ILE A 9 55.23 -0.87 -51.36
C ILE A 9 53.72 -1.04 -51.66
N LEU A 10 52.95 -0.01 -51.28
CA LEU A 10 51.56 0.36 -51.59
C LEU A 10 50.69 0.54 -50.35
N GLY A 11 50.79 1.72 -49.74
CA GLY A 11 49.91 2.13 -48.64
C GLY A 11 48.49 2.46 -49.13
N LEU A 12 47.49 1.77 -48.58
CA LEU A 12 46.10 2.21 -48.58
C LEU A 12 45.61 2.32 -47.13
N GLY A 13 44.80 3.35 -46.87
CA GLY A 13 44.66 3.94 -45.54
C GLY A 13 44.19 2.98 -44.44
N SER A 14 44.65 3.23 -43.22
CA SER A 14 44.10 2.62 -42.00
C SER A 14 42.60 2.88 -41.90
N LEU A 15 41.81 1.89 -42.33
CA LEU A 15 40.40 1.79 -41.97
C LEU A 15 40.31 1.58 -40.46
N LYS A 16 40.24 2.69 -39.71
CA LYS A 16 39.75 2.67 -38.34
C LYS A 16 38.29 2.25 -38.38
N TRP A 17 38.05 0.93 -38.33
CA TRP A 17 36.76 0.34 -38.03
C TRP A 17 36.35 0.80 -36.63
N LYS A 18 35.81 2.01 -36.54
CA LYS A 18 35.22 2.55 -35.32
C LYS A 18 33.88 1.86 -35.13
N VAL A 19 33.96 0.61 -34.66
CA VAL A 19 32.84 -0.20 -34.20
C VAL A 19 32.06 0.68 -33.24
N ARG A 20 30.93 1.19 -33.71
CA ARG A 20 29.97 1.89 -32.88
C ARG A 20 29.26 0.83 -32.07
N ILE A 21 29.91 0.39 -30.99
CA ILE A 21 29.23 -0.33 -29.91
C ILE A 21 28.00 0.53 -29.60
N PRO A 22 26.77 0.01 -29.77
CA PRO A 22 25.59 0.77 -29.42
C PRO A 22 25.66 1.09 -27.93
N ASP A 23 25.38 2.33 -27.54
CA ASP A 23 25.22 2.70 -26.13
C ASP A 23 24.05 1.89 -25.57
N SER A 24 24.37 0.75 -24.95
CA SER A 24 23.42 -0.28 -24.53
C SER A 24 22.76 0.09 -23.20
N ARG A 25 22.24 1.32 -23.16
CA ARG A 25 21.06 1.68 -22.36
C ARG A 25 19.86 0.86 -22.85
N THR A 26 19.91 -0.43 -22.51
CA THR A 26 18.74 -1.25 -22.33
C THR A 26 17.85 -0.50 -21.36
N SER A 27 16.82 0.16 -21.88
CA SER A 27 15.88 0.90 -21.04
C SER A 27 15.29 -0.08 -20.04
N GLU A 28 15.55 0.10 -18.75
CA GLU A 28 15.16 -0.85 -17.71
C GLU A 28 13.64 -1.12 -17.83
N VAL A 29 13.27 -2.30 -18.30
CA VAL A 29 11.87 -2.71 -18.49
C VAL A 29 11.40 -3.52 -17.30
N CYS A 30 10.13 -3.39 -16.96
CA CYS A 30 9.51 -4.23 -15.95
C CYS A 30 9.59 -5.71 -16.34
N ILE A 31 10.08 -6.54 -15.43
CA ILE A 31 10.19 -8.00 -15.59
C ILE A 31 9.36 -8.66 -14.49
N SER A 32 8.40 -9.51 -14.86
CA SER A 32 7.54 -10.17 -13.88
C SER A 32 8.38 -11.06 -12.94
N PRO A 33 8.29 -10.88 -11.60
CA PRO A 33 9.15 -11.58 -10.64
C PRO A 33 8.89 -13.10 -10.55
N GLY A 34 7.66 -13.55 -10.79
CA GLY A 34 7.27 -14.95 -10.60
C GLY A 34 7.13 -15.34 -9.12
N GLY A 35 7.23 -16.64 -8.82
CA GLY A 35 6.90 -17.16 -7.49
C GLY A 35 5.45 -16.84 -7.11
N ARG A 36 5.22 -16.37 -5.88
CA ARG A 36 3.89 -15.95 -5.40
C ARG A 36 3.39 -14.61 -5.98
N PHE A 37 4.21 -13.87 -6.71
CA PHE A 37 3.95 -12.47 -7.06
C PHE A 37 3.22 -12.32 -8.42
N PRO A 38 2.08 -11.59 -8.49
CA PRO A 38 1.33 -11.43 -9.73
C PRO A 38 2.15 -10.76 -10.85
N PRO A 39 2.09 -11.28 -12.10
CA PRO A 39 2.89 -10.76 -13.22
C PRO A 39 2.49 -9.32 -13.58
N PHE A 40 3.48 -8.48 -13.93
CA PHE A 40 3.25 -7.07 -14.19
C PHE A 40 2.44 -6.84 -15.48
N SER A 41 1.31 -6.11 -15.36
CA SER A 41 0.53 -5.59 -16.51
C SER A 41 1.34 -4.73 -17.49
N ASN A 42 2.53 -4.27 -17.05
CA ASN A 42 3.45 -3.43 -17.80
C ASN A 42 4.78 -4.14 -18.13
N ALA A 43 4.83 -5.47 -18.05
CA ALA A 43 6.03 -6.24 -18.41
C ALA A 43 6.53 -5.87 -19.83
N GLY A 44 7.84 -5.76 -20.00
CA GLY A 44 8.47 -5.30 -21.25
C GLY A 44 8.33 -3.80 -21.53
N LYS A 45 7.86 -2.99 -20.57
CA LYS A 45 7.78 -1.52 -20.65
C LYS A 45 8.50 -0.90 -19.44
N PRO A 46 9.08 0.31 -19.55
CA PRO A 46 9.81 0.91 -18.43
C PRO A 46 8.90 1.26 -17.23
N PRO A 47 9.43 1.25 -15.99
CA PRO A 47 8.73 1.73 -14.81
C PRO A 47 8.21 3.15 -15.01
N LYS A 48 6.93 3.39 -14.69
CA LYS A 48 6.21 4.63 -15.02
C LYS A 48 5.32 5.11 -13.88
N LYS A 49 4.74 6.30 -14.01
CA LYS A 49 3.73 6.80 -13.08
C LYS A 49 2.50 5.87 -13.07
N ALA A 50 2.07 5.48 -11.88
CA ALA A 50 0.92 4.59 -11.72
C ALA A 50 -0.38 5.25 -12.23
N SER A 51 -1.27 4.43 -12.78
CA SER A 51 -2.54 4.89 -13.35
C SER A 51 -3.46 5.48 -12.27
N LYS A 52 -4.38 6.36 -12.67
CA LYS A 52 -5.50 6.80 -11.82
C LYS A 52 -6.75 5.93 -12.09
N GLY A 53 -7.68 5.88 -11.14
CA GLY A 53 -8.98 5.22 -11.31
C GLY A 53 -8.91 3.70 -11.08
N PRO A 54 -9.61 2.85 -11.86
CA PRO A 54 -9.73 1.41 -11.58
C PRO A 54 -8.43 0.58 -11.60
N ARG A 55 -7.29 1.17 -12.01
CA ARG A 55 -5.95 0.53 -11.97
C ARG A 55 -4.95 1.31 -11.10
N ASP A 56 -5.46 2.04 -10.12
CA ASP A 56 -4.64 2.76 -9.14
C ASP A 56 -4.11 1.81 -8.05
N LEU A 57 -3.08 2.24 -7.32
CA LEU A 57 -2.43 1.44 -6.29
C LEU A 57 -3.26 1.42 -4.99
N THR A 58 -3.62 0.22 -4.53
CA THR A 58 -4.36 0.02 -3.26
C THR A 58 -3.47 0.10 -2.02
N LEU A 59 -2.18 -0.17 -2.19
CA LEU A 59 -1.10 -0.06 -1.20
C LEU A 59 0.15 0.54 -1.89
N CYS A 60 1.32 0.59 -1.24
CA CYS A 60 2.60 0.87 -1.92
C CYS A 60 2.69 2.23 -2.63
N ARG A 61 1.93 3.22 -2.15
CA ARG A 61 1.76 4.53 -2.80
C ARG A 61 3.04 5.36 -2.86
N VAL A 62 4.06 5.02 -2.05
CA VAL A 62 5.40 5.60 -2.13
C VAL A 62 6.03 5.48 -3.52
N PHE A 63 5.75 4.40 -4.26
CA PHE A 63 6.28 4.17 -5.61
C PHE A 63 5.43 4.79 -6.74
N ARG A 64 4.35 5.50 -6.42
CA ARG A 64 3.35 6.00 -7.40
C ARG A 64 3.96 6.81 -8.55
N LYS A 65 5.07 7.53 -8.33
CA LYS A 65 5.74 8.33 -9.37
C LYS A 65 6.43 7.50 -10.46
N ARG A 66 7.01 6.34 -10.11
CA ARG A 66 7.76 5.44 -11.02
C ARG A 66 7.71 4.02 -10.46
N THR A 67 6.91 3.13 -11.06
CA THR A 67 6.73 1.74 -10.64
C THR A 67 6.35 0.83 -11.82
N CYS A 68 6.44 -0.49 -11.61
CA CYS A 68 5.91 -1.52 -12.50
C CYS A 68 4.48 -1.96 -12.15
N CYS A 69 4.07 -1.75 -10.89
CA CYS A 69 2.82 -2.22 -10.31
C CYS A 69 1.57 -1.50 -10.84
N ASP A 70 0.44 -2.21 -10.82
CA ASP A 70 -0.89 -1.62 -10.69
C ASP A 70 -1.68 -2.26 -9.53
N VAL A 71 -3.02 -2.21 -9.57
CA VAL A 71 -3.90 -2.85 -8.59
C VAL A 71 -3.65 -4.36 -8.46
N ALA A 72 -3.26 -5.06 -9.53
CA ALA A 72 -3.02 -6.50 -9.50
C ALA A 72 -1.88 -6.91 -8.55
N GLN A 73 -0.84 -6.09 -8.45
CA GLN A 73 0.28 -6.29 -7.53
C GLN A 73 -0.01 -5.78 -6.11
N THR A 74 -0.70 -4.65 -6.01
CA THR A 74 -0.88 -3.95 -4.72
C THR A 74 -2.09 -4.42 -3.92
N HIS A 75 -2.99 -5.22 -4.52
CA HIS A 75 -4.14 -5.79 -3.81
C HIS A 75 -3.79 -6.98 -2.89
N PRO A 76 -2.98 -7.98 -3.30
CA PRO A 76 -2.53 -9.04 -2.39
C PRO A 76 -1.79 -8.49 -1.16
N ALA A 77 -0.89 -7.52 -1.36
CA ALA A 77 -0.21 -6.83 -0.28
C ALA A 77 -1.21 -6.16 0.70
N PHE A 78 -2.23 -5.46 0.19
CA PHE A 78 -3.29 -4.87 1.03
C PHE A 78 -4.08 -5.92 1.83
N VAL A 79 -4.35 -7.09 1.25
CA VAL A 79 -4.98 -8.22 1.96
C VAL A 79 -4.06 -8.77 3.05
N SER A 80 -2.76 -8.89 2.78
CA SER A 80 -1.71 -9.35 3.70
C SER A 80 -1.67 -8.48 4.98
N ILE A 81 -1.61 -7.15 4.82
CA ILE A 81 -1.63 -6.20 5.95
C ILE A 81 -2.96 -6.24 6.70
N ARG A 82 -4.08 -6.34 5.98
CA ARG A 82 -5.41 -6.43 6.61
C ARG A 82 -5.56 -7.70 7.45
N ARG A 83 -4.93 -8.81 7.06
CA ARG A 83 -4.90 -10.06 7.84
C ARG A 83 -4.12 -9.86 9.15
N LEU A 84 -2.87 -9.38 9.10
CA LEU A 84 -2.07 -9.05 10.30
C LEU A 84 -2.83 -8.11 11.25
N ALA A 85 -3.40 -7.03 10.74
CA ALA A 85 -4.14 -6.05 11.55
C ALA A 85 -5.46 -6.60 12.14
N SER A 86 -5.94 -7.77 11.68
CA SER A 86 -7.19 -8.38 12.14
C SER A 86 -7.03 -9.44 13.25
N SER A 87 -5.82 -9.98 13.45
CA SER A 87 -5.53 -10.92 14.53
C SER A 87 -5.15 -10.24 15.87
N GLY A 88 -4.76 -8.96 15.83
CA GLY A 88 -4.46 -8.13 17.01
C GLY A 88 -3.08 -8.37 17.64
N GLU A 89 -2.37 -9.44 17.26
CA GLU A 89 -1.04 -9.81 17.77
C GLU A 89 0.12 -9.24 16.94
N ALA A 90 -0.18 -8.51 15.86
CA ALA A 90 0.80 -7.78 15.06
C ALA A 90 1.05 -6.38 15.65
N SER A 91 2.31 -6.09 15.99
CA SER A 91 2.75 -4.76 16.40
C SER A 91 2.60 -3.73 15.27
N GLN A 92 2.55 -2.44 15.60
CA GLN A 92 2.50 -1.37 14.59
C GLN A 92 3.73 -1.41 13.67
N ASP A 93 4.91 -1.66 14.25
CA ASP A 93 6.17 -1.88 13.55
C ASP A 93 6.09 -3.09 12.60
N CYS A 94 5.48 -4.21 13.03
CA CYS A 94 5.24 -5.37 12.16
C CYS A 94 4.38 -5.01 10.96
N LEU A 95 3.26 -4.30 11.17
CA LEU A 95 2.39 -3.86 10.06
C LEU A 95 3.13 -3.00 9.05
N GLN A 96 4.02 -2.10 9.50
CA GLN A 96 4.73 -1.17 8.63
C GLN A 96 5.93 -1.82 7.93
N LEU A 97 6.68 -2.68 8.62
CA LEU A 97 7.76 -3.47 8.03
C LEU A 97 7.22 -4.51 7.04
N TRP A 98 6.05 -5.11 7.32
CA TRP A 98 5.38 -6.02 6.39
C TRP A 98 4.77 -5.27 5.18
N GLU A 99 4.25 -4.04 5.33
CA GLU A 99 3.86 -3.24 4.15
C GLU A 99 5.10 -2.97 3.29
N LEU A 100 6.20 -2.55 3.92
CA LEU A 100 7.41 -2.20 3.21
C LEU A 100 8.04 -3.39 2.45
N ILE A 101 8.02 -4.62 3.02
CA ILE A 101 8.51 -5.82 2.33
C ILE A 101 7.57 -6.31 1.22
N GLU A 102 6.25 -6.32 1.44
CA GLU A 102 5.27 -6.69 0.41
C GLU A 102 5.27 -5.71 -0.77
N CYS A 103 5.55 -4.43 -0.51
CA CYS A 103 5.66 -3.39 -1.52
C CYS A 103 6.99 -3.38 -2.29
N SER A 104 7.96 -4.25 -1.95
CA SER A 104 9.28 -4.31 -2.60
C SER A 104 9.21 -4.51 -4.13
N ILE A 105 8.27 -5.35 -4.62
CA ILE A 105 8.01 -5.53 -6.07
C ILE A 105 7.66 -4.23 -6.81
N CYS A 106 7.24 -3.18 -6.10
CA CYS A 106 6.84 -1.91 -6.68
C CYS A 106 7.97 -0.87 -6.74
N ASP A 107 9.13 -1.11 -6.10
CA ASP A 107 10.32 -0.28 -6.29
C ASP A 107 10.78 -0.37 -7.76
N PRO A 108 11.01 0.76 -8.46
CA PRO A 108 11.38 0.73 -9.87
C PRO A 108 12.74 0.11 -10.16
N ARG A 109 13.60 -0.09 -9.15
CA ARG A 109 14.88 -0.81 -9.23
C ARG A 109 14.73 -2.32 -9.02
N VAL A 110 13.69 -2.74 -8.30
CA VAL A 110 13.38 -4.16 -8.03
C VAL A 110 12.51 -4.73 -9.14
N GLY A 111 11.47 -4.01 -9.57
CA GLY A 111 10.54 -4.45 -10.63
C GLY A 111 11.16 -4.62 -12.03
N VAL A 112 12.44 -4.29 -12.20
CA VAL A 112 13.22 -4.49 -13.44
C VAL A 112 14.23 -5.65 -13.33
N GLN A 113 14.33 -6.30 -12.16
CA GLN A 113 15.18 -7.47 -11.91
C GLN A 113 14.41 -8.77 -12.23
N ARG A 114 15.13 -9.89 -12.30
CA ARG A 114 14.55 -11.23 -12.51
C ARG A 114 14.35 -11.95 -11.18
N GLY A 115 13.23 -12.64 -11.03
CA GLY A 115 12.92 -13.44 -9.86
C GLY A 115 12.21 -12.67 -8.73
N PRO A 116 11.89 -13.34 -7.61
CA PRO A 116 11.36 -12.71 -6.41
C PRO A 116 12.29 -11.60 -5.86
N PRO A 117 11.77 -10.51 -5.27
CA PRO A 117 12.58 -9.44 -4.72
C PRO A 117 13.70 -9.95 -3.82
N ARG A 118 14.89 -9.39 -4.00
CA ARG A 118 16.07 -9.69 -3.18
C ARG A 118 16.11 -8.75 -1.98
N ILE A 119 15.78 -9.27 -0.81
CA ILE A 119 15.70 -8.54 0.45
C ILE A 119 17.02 -8.67 1.22
N CYS A 120 17.46 -7.62 1.91
CA CYS A 120 18.65 -7.70 2.76
C CYS A 120 18.34 -8.52 4.03
N ALA A 121 19.21 -9.45 4.42
CA ALA A 121 19.04 -10.26 5.63
C ALA A 121 18.78 -9.40 6.88
N THR A 122 19.55 -8.32 7.06
CA THR A 122 19.37 -7.33 8.16
C THR A 122 18.01 -6.63 8.18
N PHE A 123 17.27 -6.59 7.06
CA PHE A 123 15.90 -6.10 7.02
C PHE A 123 14.90 -7.21 7.33
N CYS A 124 15.15 -8.43 6.81
CA CYS A 124 14.39 -9.64 7.16
C CYS A 124 14.39 -9.91 8.68
N ASP A 125 15.53 -9.74 9.35
CA ASP A 125 15.66 -9.94 10.80
C ASP A 125 14.83 -8.93 11.59
N ARG A 126 14.78 -7.66 11.15
CA ARG A 126 13.90 -6.62 11.74
C ARG A 126 12.42 -6.93 11.53
N VAL A 127 12.04 -7.42 10.35
CA VAL A 127 10.67 -7.87 10.05
C VAL A 127 10.27 -9.01 11.00
N TYR A 128 11.16 -9.99 11.20
CA TYR A 128 10.93 -11.11 12.13
C TYR A 128 10.87 -10.67 13.59
N GLU A 129 11.80 -9.84 14.06
CA GLU A 129 11.78 -9.30 15.42
C GLU A 129 10.45 -8.59 15.75
N ALA A 130 9.96 -7.73 14.83
CA ALA A 130 8.70 -7.03 15.02
C ALA A 130 7.46 -7.93 14.89
N CYS A 131 7.50 -8.94 14.04
CA CYS A 131 6.38 -9.84 13.72
C CYS A 131 6.40 -11.20 14.45
N ALA A 132 7.37 -11.47 15.32
CA ALA A 132 7.59 -12.80 15.94
C ALA A 132 6.31 -13.39 16.59
N THR A 133 5.52 -12.56 17.25
CA THR A 133 4.27 -12.91 17.94
C THR A 133 3.03 -12.95 17.03
N ALA A 134 3.11 -12.36 15.83
CA ALA A 134 1.97 -12.26 14.93
C ALA A 134 1.64 -13.63 14.30
N TYR A 135 0.37 -13.86 14.00
CA TYR A 135 -0.10 -15.14 13.46
C TYR A 135 0.06 -15.24 11.94
N PHE A 136 0.73 -16.32 11.51
CA PHE A 136 0.96 -16.70 10.12
C PHE A 136 0.40 -18.11 9.85
N ALA A 137 0.19 -18.41 8.57
CA ALA A 137 -0.23 -19.71 8.06
C ALA A 137 0.48 -20.02 6.73
N MET A 138 0.61 -21.31 6.40
CA MET A 138 1.09 -21.74 5.10
C MET A 138 -0.02 -21.58 4.05
N ASP A 139 0.16 -20.69 3.08
CA ASP A 139 -0.82 -20.50 2.00
C ASP A 139 -0.93 -21.76 1.13
N ALA A 140 -2.12 -22.35 1.07
CA ALA A 140 -2.33 -23.65 0.42
C ALA A 140 -2.05 -23.64 -1.11
N MET A 141 -2.17 -22.49 -1.78
CA MET A 141 -2.01 -22.37 -3.23
C MET A 141 -0.56 -22.10 -3.66
N THR A 142 0.15 -21.28 -2.88
CA THR A 142 1.50 -20.80 -3.21
C THR A 142 2.60 -21.45 -2.37
N GLN A 143 2.24 -22.18 -1.31
CA GLN A 143 3.15 -22.85 -0.38
C GLN A 143 4.17 -21.89 0.26
N VAL A 144 3.73 -20.66 0.53
CA VAL A 144 4.51 -19.60 1.21
C VAL A 144 3.86 -19.21 2.53
N LEU A 145 4.68 -18.80 3.49
CA LEU A 145 4.22 -18.33 4.79
C LEU A 145 3.62 -16.93 4.63
N ALA A 146 2.34 -16.79 4.95
CA ALA A 146 1.58 -15.55 4.81
C ALA A 146 0.82 -15.24 6.11
N PRO A 147 0.44 -13.98 6.36
CA PRO A 147 -0.39 -13.62 7.51
C PRO A 147 -1.67 -14.48 7.58
N CYS A 148 -2.00 -14.97 8.77
CA CYS A 148 -3.18 -15.79 9.02
C CYS A 148 -4.47 -15.01 8.73
N GLY A 149 -5.38 -15.60 7.95
CA GLY A 149 -6.72 -15.08 7.68
C GLY A 149 -7.81 -16.06 8.12
N LEU A 150 -9.06 -15.58 8.11
CA LEU A 150 -10.26 -16.30 8.58
C LEU A 150 -10.61 -17.60 7.83
N GLY A 151 -9.84 -17.98 6.80
CA GLY A 151 -10.02 -19.22 6.03
C GLY A 151 -8.87 -20.21 6.16
N ASP A 152 -7.84 -19.89 6.94
CA ASP A 152 -6.65 -20.73 7.10
C ASP A 152 -6.83 -21.70 8.29
N PHE A 153 -6.58 -22.99 8.09
CA PHE A 153 -6.92 -24.04 9.06
C PHE A 153 -5.90 -24.20 10.20
N VAL A 154 -4.64 -23.83 9.96
CA VAL A 154 -3.54 -23.94 10.92
C VAL A 154 -2.82 -22.59 10.93
N CYS A 155 -2.98 -21.86 12.03
CA CYS A 155 -2.26 -20.62 12.28
C CYS A 155 -1.41 -20.76 13.54
N GLY A 156 -0.15 -20.36 13.42
CA GLY A 156 0.83 -20.29 14.50
C GLY A 156 1.57 -18.96 14.46
N ARG A 157 2.30 -18.62 15.51
CA ARG A 157 3.13 -17.40 15.56
C ARG A 157 4.30 -17.51 14.58
N ALA A 158 4.85 -16.39 14.10
CA ALA A 158 6.01 -16.44 13.19
C ALA A 158 7.18 -17.25 13.79
N SER A 159 7.44 -17.09 15.10
CA SER A 159 8.46 -17.85 15.84
C SER A 159 8.15 -19.34 16.06
N GLU A 160 6.96 -19.82 15.67
CA GLU A 160 6.56 -21.24 15.70
C GLU A 160 6.74 -21.90 14.31
N TRP A 161 6.80 -21.09 13.24
CA TRP A 161 7.03 -21.55 11.87
C TRP A 161 8.49 -21.47 11.42
N VAL A 162 9.23 -20.46 11.88
CA VAL A 162 10.61 -20.15 11.47
C VAL A 162 11.44 -19.65 12.66
N SER A 163 12.75 -19.84 12.62
CA SER A 163 13.65 -19.50 13.74
C SER A 163 14.28 -18.11 13.66
N ASN A 164 14.37 -17.52 12.46
CA ASN A 164 15.07 -16.27 12.17
C ASN A 164 14.46 -15.51 10.98
N GLY A 165 14.93 -14.28 10.73
CA GLY A 165 14.40 -13.43 9.67
C GLY A 165 14.70 -13.90 8.26
N THR A 166 15.90 -14.44 8.02
CA THR A 166 16.26 -15.01 6.71
C THR A 166 15.32 -16.16 6.34
N GLU A 167 14.99 -17.03 7.29
CA GLU A 167 13.94 -18.06 7.14
C GLU A 167 12.55 -17.44 6.93
N LEU A 168 12.14 -16.42 7.69
CA LEU A 168 10.85 -15.73 7.48
C LEU A 168 10.70 -15.20 6.05
N CYS A 169 11.73 -14.52 5.53
CA CYS A 169 11.75 -13.99 4.17
C CYS A 169 11.67 -15.10 3.12
N HIS A 170 12.45 -16.17 3.26
CA HIS A 170 12.41 -17.31 2.33
C HIS A 170 11.09 -18.06 2.38
N ALA A 171 10.55 -18.33 3.58
CA ALA A 171 9.24 -18.95 3.75
C ALA A 171 8.14 -18.07 3.16
N ALA A 172 8.23 -16.74 3.29
CA ALA A 172 7.35 -15.77 2.64
C ALA A 172 7.66 -15.54 1.14
N GLY A 173 8.42 -16.43 0.49
CA GLY A 173 8.63 -16.45 -0.96
C GLY A 173 9.54 -15.36 -1.53
N PHE A 174 10.32 -14.67 -0.69
CA PHE A 174 11.33 -13.71 -1.13
C PHE A 174 12.70 -14.40 -1.39
N SER A 175 13.58 -13.73 -2.14
CA SER A 175 15.01 -14.07 -2.12
C SER A 175 15.73 -13.17 -1.12
N VAL A 176 16.84 -13.64 -0.55
CA VAL A 176 17.58 -12.92 0.49
C VAL A 176 19.04 -12.74 0.05
N SER A 177 19.67 -11.63 0.43
CA SER A 177 21.11 -11.42 0.23
C SER A 177 21.93 -12.11 1.32
N SER A 178 23.13 -12.57 0.99
CA SER A 178 24.07 -12.97 2.03
C SER A 178 24.62 -11.74 2.75
N PHE A 179 25.27 -11.94 3.90
CA PHE A 179 26.02 -10.89 4.60
C PHE A 179 27.40 -10.61 3.95
N ASP A 180 27.82 -11.45 2.99
CA ASP A 180 29.12 -11.39 2.30
C ASP A 180 29.03 -10.69 0.93
N ASP A 181 27.81 -10.39 0.47
CA ASP A 181 27.54 -9.58 -0.73
C ASP A 181 28.02 -8.14 -0.49
N THR A 182 29.26 -7.85 -0.84
CA THR A 182 29.99 -6.60 -0.53
C THR A 182 29.46 -5.35 -1.26
N GLU A 183 28.34 -5.48 -1.97
CA GLU A 183 27.55 -4.39 -2.54
C GLU A 183 26.27 -4.13 -1.70
N GLU A 184 26.35 -3.18 -0.77
CA GLU A 184 25.19 -2.63 -0.03
C GLU A 184 24.11 -2.01 -0.96
N SER A 185 24.45 -1.82 -2.24
CA SER A 185 23.58 -1.42 -3.35
C SER A 185 22.62 -2.53 -3.84
N SER A 186 22.89 -3.80 -3.53
CA SER A 186 22.31 -4.94 -4.26
C SER A 186 20.96 -5.47 -3.76
N CYS A 187 20.48 -5.05 -2.58
CA CYS A 187 19.29 -5.62 -1.94
C CYS A 187 18.29 -4.56 -1.41
N TYR A 188 17.02 -4.97 -1.29
CA TYR A 188 15.93 -4.15 -0.78
C TYR A 188 15.89 -4.15 0.75
N GLY A 189 15.62 -2.98 1.35
CA GLY A 189 15.62 -2.80 2.81
C GLY A 189 16.99 -2.43 3.41
N GLY A 190 18.08 -2.49 2.64
CA GLY A 190 19.39 -1.97 3.02
C GLY A 190 19.41 -0.44 3.03
N LYS A 191 20.41 0.17 3.69
CA LYS A 191 20.46 1.63 3.94
C LYS A 191 20.27 2.46 2.66
N GLY A 192 21.14 2.28 1.66
CA GLY A 192 21.02 2.96 0.37
C GLY A 192 19.74 2.62 -0.41
N SER A 193 19.09 1.51 -0.10
CA SER A 193 17.78 1.16 -0.65
C SER A 193 16.68 2.02 -0.04
N LEU A 194 16.63 2.12 1.29
CA LEU A 194 15.68 2.91 2.08
C LEU A 194 15.86 4.41 1.88
N ASP A 195 17.10 4.91 1.85
CA ASP A 195 17.41 6.34 1.63
C ASP A 195 16.83 6.83 0.29
N ASN A 196 16.88 5.99 -0.75
CA ASN A 196 16.27 6.28 -2.05
C ASN A 196 14.74 6.30 -2.01
N ILE A 197 14.10 5.46 -1.20
CA ILE A 197 12.65 5.46 -0.99
C ILE A 197 12.24 6.76 -0.27
N ALA A 198 12.94 7.12 0.81
CA ALA A 198 12.74 8.35 1.56
C ALA A 198 12.96 9.60 0.68
N ASN A 199 13.98 9.61 -0.18
CA ASN A 199 14.23 10.71 -1.10
C ASN A 199 13.18 10.82 -2.21
N SER A 200 12.67 9.70 -2.73
CA SER A 200 11.56 9.67 -3.69
C SER A 200 10.26 10.21 -3.08
N TRP A 201 10.04 9.94 -1.79
CA TRP A 201 8.94 10.50 -0.99
C TRP A 201 9.15 12.00 -0.70
N LYS A 202 10.33 12.43 -0.25
CA LYS A 202 10.66 13.85 -0.07
C LYS A 202 10.46 14.64 -1.37
N THR A 203 10.94 14.13 -2.51
CA THR A 203 10.70 14.72 -3.84
C THR A 203 9.23 14.61 -4.29
N SER A 204 8.37 13.89 -3.57
CA SER A 204 6.91 13.85 -3.78
C SER A 204 6.14 14.84 -2.91
N HIS A 205 6.70 15.23 -1.76
CA HIS A 205 6.17 16.30 -0.90
C HIS A 205 6.83 17.66 -1.15
N SER A 206 7.96 17.73 -1.87
CA SER A 206 8.76 18.93 -2.14
C SER A 206 8.11 20.00 -3.05
N GLU A 207 6.79 20.01 -3.18
CA GLU A 207 6.01 21.22 -3.45
C GLU A 207 5.85 22.05 -2.14
N ILE A 208 6.31 21.52 -0.99
CA ILE A 208 6.45 22.12 0.35
C ILE A 208 7.83 21.72 0.93
N SER A 209 8.51 22.59 1.69
CA SER A 209 9.95 22.50 2.04
C SER A 209 10.21 22.68 3.56
N PRO A 210 11.30 22.17 4.20
CA PRO A 210 12.53 21.48 3.72
C PRO A 210 12.60 20.00 4.24
N GLY A 211 13.71 19.28 4.59
CA GLY A 211 15.15 19.60 4.74
C GLY A 211 16.09 18.42 5.10
N GLU A 212 17.28 18.78 5.61
CA GLU A 212 18.46 17.96 5.99
C GLU A 212 18.43 17.45 7.46
N GLN A 213 19.30 16.55 7.99
CA GLN A 213 20.57 15.94 7.52
C GLN A 213 20.70 14.45 7.98
N SER A 214 21.80 13.75 7.68
CA SER A 214 21.78 12.30 7.36
C SER A 214 22.28 11.26 8.40
N THR A 215 22.44 11.60 9.69
CA THR A 215 22.78 10.61 10.77
C THR A 215 21.69 10.42 11.83
N TRP A 216 20.68 11.29 11.83
CA TRP A 216 19.48 11.25 12.67
C TRP A 216 18.46 10.16 12.23
N PHE A 217 18.69 9.56 11.05
CA PHE A 217 17.66 8.99 10.17
C PHE A 217 16.96 7.69 10.63
N LEU A 218 17.48 6.91 11.59
CA LEU A 218 16.82 5.68 12.05
C LEU A 218 15.85 5.95 13.21
N GLU A 219 16.28 6.75 14.16
CA GLU A 219 15.46 7.34 15.22
C GLU A 219 14.38 8.23 14.59
N ASP A 220 14.75 9.07 13.61
CA ASP A 220 13.82 9.90 12.86
C ASP A 220 12.84 9.07 12.01
N PHE A 221 13.24 7.91 11.46
CA PHE A 221 12.30 7.04 10.75
C PHE A 221 11.23 6.46 11.69
N LYS A 222 11.61 6.06 12.92
CA LYS A 222 10.67 5.64 13.98
C LYS A 222 9.78 6.81 14.42
N GLN A 223 10.36 7.99 14.63
CA GLN A 223 9.64 9.19 15.04
C GLN A 223 8.66 9.67 13.96
N TRP A 224 9.08 9.69 12.69
CA TRP A 224 8.26 10.03 11.52
C TRP A 224 7.11 9.03 11.30
N ILE A 225 7.36 7.74 11.56
CA ILE A 225 6.32 6.70 11.60
C ILE A 225 5.27 7.00 12.68
N ALA A 226 5.68 7.51 13.85
CA ALA A 226 4.78 7.86 14.95
C ALA A 226 4.01 9.18 14.70
N ASP A 227 4.71 10.24 14.27
CA ASP A 227 4.20 11.61 14.14
C ASP A 227 3.38 11.90 12.87
N MET A 228 3.24 10.95 11.95
CA MET A 228 2.39 11.12 10.76
C MET A 228 0.98 11.64 11.13
N PRO A 229 0.57 12.84 10.67
CA PRO A 229 -0.57 13.53 11.27
C PRO A 229 -1.91 12.87 10.92
N PHE A 230 -2.85 12.95 11.86
CA PHE A 230 -4.12 12.21 11.81
C PHE A 230 -5.03 12.55 10.63
N ASN A 231 -4.82 13.70 9.98
CA ASN A 231 -5.58 14.15 8.80
C ASN A 231 -5.23 13.37 7.52
N GLU A 232 -4.02 12.81 7.39
CA GLU A 232 -3.68 11.90 6.28
C GLU A 232 -3.93 10.42 6.64
N ARG A 233 -3.98 10.07 7.94
CA ARG A 233 -4.22 8.70 8.41
C ARG A 233 -5.64 8.15 8.12
N VAL A 234 -6.60 8.96 7.65
CA VAL A 234 -8.00 8.52 7.39
C VAL A 234 -8.41 8.59 5.91
N SER A 235 -7.62 7.95 5.05
CA SER A 235 -8.18 7.14 3.93
C SER A 235 -7.84 5.65 4.06
N TRP A 236 -7.27 5.26 5.20
CA TRP A 236 -6.97 3.87 5.57
C TRP A 236 -8.09 3.33 6.46
N ALA A 237 -9.12 2.73 5.85
CA ALA A 237 -10.23 2.19 6.60
C ALA A 237 -10.85 0.94 5.97
N VAL A 238 -10.80 -0.16 6.72
CA VAL A 238 -11.68 -1.34 6.56
C VAL A 238 -13.17 -0.95 6.57
N GLY A 239 -13.53 0.20 7.16
CA GLY A 239 -14.87 0.78 7.14
C GLY A 239 -15.41 1.16 5.74
N GLY A 240 -14.55 1.35 4.72
CA GLY A 240 -14.98 1.83 3.40
C GLY A 240 -16.00 0.94 2.67
N MET A 241 -15.94 -0.39 2.86
CA MET A 241 -16.85 -1.34 2.19
C MET A 241 -18.02 -1.81 3.06
N VAL A 242 -17.96 -1.61 4.39
CA VAL A 242 -19.10 -1.90 5.27
C VAL A 242 -20.07 -0.71 5.31
N LEU A 243 -19.55 0.52 5.26
CA LEU A 243 -20.37 1.73 5.31
C LEU A 243 -21.17 1.98 4.03
N THR A 244 -20.76 1.50 2.84
CA THR A 244 -21.58 1.65 1.62
C THR A 244 -22.86 0.80 1.70
N ALA A 245 -22.76 -0.46 2.16
CA ALA A 245 -23.94 -1.26 2.47
C ALA A 245 -24.75 -0.65 3.64
N GLY A 246 -24.07 -0.27 4.73
CA GLY A 246 -24.69 0.35 5.90
C GLY A 246 -25.48 1.62 5.58
N LEU A 247 -24.93 2.53 4.77
CA LEU A 247 -25.58 3.77 4.34
C LEU A 247 -26.76 3.52 3.39
N LEU A 248 -26.70 2.51 2.52
CA LEU A 248 -27.84 2.15 1.67
C LEU A 248 -29.02 1.61 2.48
N PHE A 249 -28.78 0.84 3.55
CA PHE A 249 -29.85 0.43 4.47
C PHE A 249 -30.28 1.57 5.42
N ALA A 250 -29.35 2.35 5.95
CA ALA A 250 -29.65 3.46 6.86
C ALA A 250 -30.44 4.59 6.18
N SER A 251 -30.02 5.05 5.00
CA SER A 251 -30.72 6.09 4.23
C SER A 251 -32.15 5.67 3.84
N LYS A 252 -32.35 4.39 3.51
CA LYS A 252 -33.68 3.82 3.24
C LYS A 252 -34.55 3.75 4.49
N ARG A 253 -33.97 3.44 5.66
CA ARG A 253 -34.65 3.49 6.97
C ARG A 253 -34.97 4.94 7.40
N GLN A 254 -34.07 5.88 7.11
CA GLN A 254 -34.18 7.30 7.46
C GLN A 254 -35.21 8.05 6.60
N THR A 255 -35.25 7.77 5.29
CA THR A 255 -36.32 8.27 4.40
C THR A 255 -37.69 7.67 4.72
N HIS A 256 -37.76 6.38 5.11
CA HIS A 256 -39.01 5.79 5.62
C HIS A 256 -39.47 6.47 6.91
N ASN A 257 -38.56 6.69 7.87
CA ASN A 257 -38.84 7.40 9.13
C ASN A 257 -39.26 8.86 8.88
N GLN A 258 -38.61 9.59 7.96
CA GLN A 258 -39.04 10.93 7.55
C GLN A 258 -40.43 10.92 6.90
N ARG A 259 -40.74 10.00 5.99
CA ARG A 259 -42.09 9.87 5.39
C ARG A 259 -43.15 9.54 6.45
N GLN A 260 -42.85 8.67 7.41
CA GLN A 260 -43.74 8.39 8.54
C GLN A 260 -43.92 9.61 9.45
N LYS A 261 -42.85 10.37 9.76
CA LYS A 261 -42.94 11.62 10.54
C LYS A 261 -43.73 12.70 9.80
N GLN A 262 -43.54 12.87 8.49
CA GLN A 262 -44.33 13.77 7.66
C GLN A 262 -45.82 13.36 7.64
N ALA A 263 -46.13 12.07 7.48
CA ALA A 263 -47.50 11.57 7.53
C ALA A 263 -48.14 11.72 8.93
N ALA A 264 -47.36 11.57 10.01
CA ALA A 264 -47.81 11.84 11.37
C ALA A 264 -48.09 13.33 11.58
N ILE A 265 -47.18 14.21 11.18
CA ILE A 265 -47.35 15.67 11.25
C ILE A 265 -48.57 16.12 10.43
N GLN A 266 -48.75 15.61 9.20
CA GLN A 266 -49.95 15.90 8.39
C GLN A 266 -51.24 15.41 9.05
N ARG A 267 -51.24 14.26 9.73
CA ARG A 267 -52.39 13.80 10.54
C ARG A 267 -52.66 14.73 11.73
N THR A 268 -51.63 15.18 12.44
CA THR A 268 -51.76 16.13 13.56
C THR A 268 -52.26 17.49 13.07
N VAL A 269 -51.75 18.01 11.96
CA VAL A 269 -52.19 19.27 11.34
C VAL A 269 -53.64 19.16 10.87
N ARG A 270 -54.04 18.06 10.21
CA ARG A 270 -55.46 17.81 9.88
C ARG A 270 -56.32 17.75 11.14
N LYS A 271 -55.88 17.08 12.21
CA LYS A 271 -56.62 16.99 13.48
C LYS A 271 -56.73 18.34 14.20
N LEU A 272 -55.74 19.23 14.05
CA LEU A 272 -55.83 20.63 14.48
C LEU A 272 -56.84 21.41 13.63
N GLY A 273 -56.76 21.32 12.30
CA GLY A 273 -57.69 21.98 11.39
C GLY A 273 -59.15 21.57 11.61
N THR A 274 -59.41 20.28 11.84
CA THR A 274 -60.76 19.80 12.21
C THR A 274 -61.23 20.36 13.55
N LYS A 275 -60.32 20.59 14.51
CA LYS A 275 -60.64 21.18 15.83
C LYS A 275 -60.84 22.71 15.76
N ILE A 276 -60.21 23.38 14.80
CA ILE A 276 -60.42 24.81 14.52
C ILE A 276 -61.81 25.02 13.89
N ASN A 277 -62.27 24.07 13.07
CA ASN A 277 -63.60 24.11 12.45
C ASN A 277 -64.75 23.65 13.37
N SER A 278 -64.52 23.46 14.67
CA SER A 278 -65.53 23.03 15.65
C SER A 278 -65.65 24.04 16.81
N ALA A 279 -66.25 25.21 16.54
CA ALA A 279 -66.57 26.21 17.55
C ALA A 279 -68.08 26.18 17.91
N PRO A 280 -68.45 25.85 19.16
CA PRO A 280 -69.81 26.05 19.68
C PRO A 280 -70.13 27.55 19.85
N PRO A 281 -71.41 27.94 20.00
CA PRO A 281 -71.84 29.34 19.94
C PRO A 281 -71.42 30.20 21.14
N VAL A 282 -71.42 31.52 20.92
CA VAL A 282 -71.11 32.57 21.90
C VAL A 282 -72.08 32.55 23.09
N SER A 283 -71.54 32.67 24.30
CA SER A 283 -72.29 33.06 25.50
C SER A 283 -71.87 34.47 25.96
N GLN A 284 -72.84 35.31 26.29
CA GLN A 284 -72.60 36.71 26.68
C GLN A 284 -72.51 36.91 28.20
N GLY A 285 -71.73 37.93 28.60
CA GLY A 285 -72.26 38.96 29.51
C GLY A 285 -72.26 38.65 31.01
N SER A 286 -71.12 38.92 31.66
CA SER A 286 -70.90 39.08 33.11
C SER A 286 -72.09 39.48 33.99
N ARG A 287 -72.11 38.92 35.22
CA ARG A 287 -72.81 39.47 36.40
C ARG A 287 -72.47 40.95 36.65
N ARG A 288 -73.47 41.70 37.15
CA ARG A 288 -73.46 42.58 38.36
C ARG A 288 -74.90 43.09 38.59
N GLY A 289 -75.39 43.30 39.82
CA GLY A 289 -74.81 42.93 41.11
C GLY A 289 -75.39 43.68 42.31
N ILE A 290 -76.58 43.28 42.79
CA ILE A 290 -77.26 43.76 44.01
C ILE A 290 -77.73 45.23 43.93
N GLY A 291 -78.87 45.53 44.55
CA GLY A 291 -79.50 46.85 44.48
C GLY A 291 -79.70 47.51 45.84
N ARG A 292 -79.81 48.84 45.81
CA ARG A 292 -80.56 49.66 46.77
C ARG A 292 -81.01 50.95 46.07
#